data_AF-A0A1I0U477-F1
#
_entry.id   AF-A0A1I0U477-F1
#
_cell.length_a   1.000
_cell.length_b   1.000
_cell.length_c   1.000
_cell.angle_alpha   90.00
_cell.angle_beta   90.00
_cell.angle_gamma   90.00
#
_symmetry.space_group_name_H-M   'P 1'
#
loop_
_entity.id
_entity.type
_entity.pdbx_description
1 polymer ?
#
loop_
_entity_poly.entity_id
_entity_poly.type
_entity_poly.pdbx_seq_one_letter_code
_entity_poly.pdbx_strand_id
1 'polypeptide(L)'
;MKNKILLTLSIIVFALTFSCKKQNNIESATENRIDKKSNVPDSLQYLVRFLSATRGVKESDITFSDTSFVIQNDVFIYKADVKLALEIESGKKALNQNHLTLAELFSSRKMLGRPDLIQQRQYIDIQNQNPWIVDNQFITNLKVKINATSPEWINAAQEAVRNFNINSLTTISKIQIKVVTEGQNITISETGTTNPNSSVVADAQIPRYAFMPPGNFVVVPGPQIRIYNNHGSLPLAQKVVAITHELAHTIGIAHTDGTDSDEIQIAGTAAFDASSYMNGSLSLNSFEGFTNNDLIALRTMYPKSVGTWEVMSSVSAESFSAGGSESIFYFVSFGEGLNGYLVWYNSYYNTSTSYNYFGTKIANSTDGLFYINADHEIFRGYTNGSTPVQLPGNALEIAQSNAGVFILSTTPATSGGNLIKRWNGTNWIDETFIGAVKFGMGKDYNMAIIDNTGNFKIRRNGNTYFDTPSQNIVFKELAIGHLNNVDNIFLLGGAADADGNYQLFRWTGYDFYDMGYRGYKVGVDGIGHPWVAKKNGAIYRNLSL
;
A
#
# COMPACT_ATOMS: atom_id res chain seq x y z
N MET A 1 -37.13 18.89 57.46
CA MET A 1 -37.43 18.32 56.12
C MET A 1 -36.18 18.37 55.27
N LYS A 2 -35.81 17.23 54.68
CA LYS A 2 -35.13 17.01 53.38
C LYS A 2 -33.77 17.70 53.15
N ASN A 3 -32.68 16.94 53.25
CA ASN A 3 -31.91 16.29 52.15
C ASN A 3 -30.74 17.18 51.69
N LYS A 4 -29.48 16.96 52.13
CA LYS A 4 -28.50 16.00 51.57
C LYS A 4 -28.56 15.91 50.04
N ILE A 5 -27.49 16.36 49.37
CA ILE A 5 -26.64 15.60 48.42
C ILE A 5 -25.43 16.49 48.11
N LEU A 6 -24.27 16.10 48.66
CA LEU A 6 -22.95 16.58 48.26
C LEU A 6 -22.44 15.52 47.27
N LEU A 7 -22.35 15.87 45.99
CA LEU A 7 -21.90 14.95 44.93
C LEU A 7 -20.37 15.05 44.81
N THR A 8 -19.66 14.22 45.56
CA THR A 8 -18.22 14.03 45.38
C THR A 8 -18.04 12.87 44.39
N LEU A 9 -17.84 13.20 43.11
CA LEU A 9 -17.54 12.22 42.08
C LEU A 9 -16.04 11.90 42.12
N SER A 10 -15.65 10.88 42.89
CA SER A 10 -14.33 10.25 42.79
C SER A 10 -14.40 9.13 41.76
N ILE A 11 -14.13 9.47 40.50
CA ILE A 11 -13.84 8.48 39.46
C ILE A 11 -12.37 8.07 39.65
N ILE A 12 -12.15 6.92 40.30
CA ILE A 12 -10.87 6.22 40.23
C ILE A 12 -10.94 5.33 38.99
N VAL A 13 -10.43 5.83 37.87
CA VAL A 13 -10.07 5.00 36.72
C VAL A 13 -8.80 4.25 37.09
N PHE A 14 -8.92 2.97 37.41
CA PHE A 14 -7.79 2.05 37.42
C PHE A 14 -7.43 1.76 35.95
N ALA A 15 -6.61 2.63 35.35
CA ALA A 15 -5.87 2.27 34.15
C ALA A 15 -4.74 1.33 34.58
N LEU A 16 -4.97 0.02 34.46
CA LEU A 16 -3.88 -0.96 34.48
C LEU A 16 -3.10 -0.78 33.17
N THR A 17 -2.15 0.14 33.18
CA THR A 17 -1.14 0.25 32.12
C THR A 17 -0.14 -0.88 32.30
N PHE A 18 -0.35 -1.99 31.59
CA PHE A 18 0.70 -2.97 31.35
C PHE A 18 1.63 -2.36 30.29
N SER A 19 2.72 -1.73 30.76
CA SER A 19 3.77 -1.18 29.92
C SER A 19 5.12 -1.46 30.58
N CYS A 20 5.99 -2.18 29.87
CA CYS A 20 7.41 -2.21 30.20
C CYS A 20 7.98 -0.80 30.01
N LYS A 21 8.04 -0.03 31.10
CA LYS A 21 8.86 1.20 31.18
C LYS A 21 10.32 0.82 30.90
N LYS A 22 10.88 1.33 29.80
CA LYS A 22 12.32 1.31 29.53
C LYS A 22 13.00 2.26 30.52
N GLN A 23 13.92 1.74 31.32
CA GLN A 23 14.67 2.48 32.32
C GLN A 23 15.84 3.19 31.62
N ASN A 24 15.71 4.50 31.38
CA ASN A 24 16.76 5.31 30.77
C ASN A 24 17.88 5.58 31.79
N ASN A 25 18.99 4.86 31.68
CA ASN A 25 20.27 5.31 32.25
C ASN A 25 21.09 5.93 31.11
N ILE A 26 21.26 7.24 31.20
CA ILE A 26 22.19 8.02 30.38
C ILE A 26 23.55 7.96 31.09
N GLU A 27 24.50 7.22 30.54
CA GLU A 27 25.92 7.42 30.82
C GLU A 27 26.66 7.67 29.50
N SER A 28 27.56 8.64 29.59
CA SER A 28 28.32 9.30 28.54
C SER A 28 29.21 8.36 27.73
N ALA A 29 29.30 8.68 26.43
CA ALA A 29 30.14 8.02 25.45
C ALA A 29 31.64 8.14 25.78
N THR A 30 32.30 6.98 25.84
CA THR A 30 33.70 6.81 25.43
C THR A 30 33.88 5.40 24.84
N GLU A 31 34.71 5.34 23.80
CA GLU A 31 34.92 4.24 22.88
C GLU A 31 35.32 2.89 23.51
N ASN A 32 35.04 1.82 22.76
CA ASN A 32 35.46 0.42 22.96
C ASN A 32 34.84 -0.34 24.14
N ARG A 33 33.53 -0.62 24.04
CA ARG A 33 32.87 -1.64 24.87
C ARG A 33 32.19 -2.71 24.01
N ILE A 34 32.92 -3.80 23.77
CA ILE A 34 32.31 -5.12 23.50
C ILE A 34 31.80 -5.61 24.86
N ASP A 35 30.64 -5.15 25.33
CA ASP A 35 30.03 -5.60 26.58
C ASP A 35 28.50 -5.55 26.54
N LYS A 36 27.90 -6.65 26.10
CA LYS A 36 27.22 -7.60 27.00
C LYS A 36 26.76 -8.77 26.15
N LYS A 37 27.39 -9.92 26.40
CA LYS A 37 27.09 -11.24 25.82
C LYS A 37 25.61 -11.39 25.50
N SER A 38 25.27 -11.44 24.21
CA SER A 38 24.06 -12.15 23.81
C SER A 38 24.21 -13.56 24.37
N ASN A 39 23.20 -14.08 25.08
CA ASN A 39 23.23 -15.46 25.57
C ASN A 39 23.20 -16.50 24.42
N VAL A 40 23.31 -16.07 23.16
CA VAL A 40 23.26 -16.92 21.98
C VAL A 40 24.55 -17.76 21.93
N PRO A 41 24.44 -19.10 21.92
CA PRO A 41 25.60 -19.97 21.69
C PRO A 41 26.34 -19.57 20.40
N ASP A 42 27.67 -19.61 20.40
CA ASP A 42 28.49 -19.27 19.21
C ASP A 42 28.06 -20.05 17.97
N SER A 43 27.58 -21.29 18.16
CA SER A 43 27.03 -22.15 17.11
C SER A 43 25.73 -21.66 16.48
N LEU A 44 25.09 -20.62 17.03
CA LEU A 44 23.86 -20.02 16.51
C LEU A 44 24.03 -18.56 16.09
N GLN A 45 25.16 -17.92 16.39
CA GLN A 45 25.39 -16.51 16.04
C GLN A 45 25.24 -16.24 14.54
N TYR A 46 25.65 -17.18 13.67
CA TYR A 46 25.51 -16.99 12.23
C TYR A 46 24.04 -16.99 11.76
N LEU A 47 23.15 -17.74 12.44
CA LEU A 47 21.72 -17.74 12.15
C LEU A 47 21.05 -16.46 12.66
N VAL A 48 21.46 -15.98 13.84
CA VAL A 48 21.00 -14.69 14.38
C VAL A 48 21.42 -13.54 13.47
N ARG A 49 22.69 -13.52 13.02
CA ARG A 49 23.17 -12.55 12.03
C ARG A 49 22.45 -12.64 10.71
N PHE A 50 22.11 -13.86 10.26
CA PHE A 50 21.29 -14.03 9.06
C PHE A 50 19.90 -13.39 9.24
N LEU A 51 19.21 -13.67 10.37
CA LEU A 51 17.93 -13.04 10.68
C LEU A 51 18.08 -11.51 10.75
N SER A 52 19.11 -10.99 11.41
CA SER A 52 19.31 -9.56 11.52
C SER A 52 19.62 -8.90 10.17
N ALA A 53 20.63 -9.38 9.45
CA ALA A 53 21.08 -8.77 8.20
C ALA A 53 20.08 -8.93 7.03
N THR A 54 19.32 -10.03 7.00
CA THR A 54 18.40 -10.32 5.89
C THR A 54 16.94 -10.04 6.20
N ARG A 55 16.57 -9.97 7.48
CA ARG A 55 15.19 -9.82 7.95
C ARG A 55 14.91 -8.53 8.72
N GLY A 56 15.94 -7.74 9.01
CA GLY A 56 15.75 -6.49 9.75
C GLY A 56 15.37 -6.71 11.22
N VAL A 57 15.56 -7.93 11.73
CA VAL A 57 15.27 -8.26 13.12
C VAL A 57 16.46 -7.84 13.97
N LYS A 58 16.26 -7.04 15.00
CA LYS A 58 17.36 -6.66 15.89
C LYS A 58 17.86 -7.87 16.65
N GLU A 59 19.18 -8.03 16.74
CA GLU A 59 19.77 -9.13 17.51
C GLU A 59 19.33 -9.10 18.99
N SER A 60 19.07 -7.91 19.54
CA SER A 60 18.55 -7.73 20.90
C SER A 60 17.14 -8.28 21.11
N ASP A 61 16.36 -8.37 20.03
CA ASP A 61 14.95 -8.76 20.08
C ASP A 61 14.80 -10.27 19.82
N ILE A 62 15.91 -10.96 19.52
CA ILE A 62 15.97 -12.39 19.30
C ILE A 62 16.34 -13.08 20.62
N THR A 63 15.38 -13.79 21.17
CA THR A 63 15.60 -14.81 22.21
C THR A 63 15.57 -16.19 21.56
N PHE A 64 15.98 -17.23 22.30
CA PHE A 64 16.03 -18.59 21.76
C PHE A 64 15.52 -19.61 22.78
N SER A 65 14.92 -20.66 22.24
CA SER A 65 14.65 -21.91 22.94
C SER A 65 15.58 -23.00 22.41
N ASP A 66 15.39 -24.25 22.82
CA ASP A 66 16.13 -25.39 22.28
C ASP A 66 15.94 -25.54 20.76
N THR A 67 14.75 -25.23 20.23
CA THR A 67 14.38 -25.55 18.84
C THR A 67 14.05 -24.34 17.99
N SER A 68 13.78 -23.17 18.58
CA SER A 68 13.33 -21.96 17.88
C SER A 68 14.09 -20.70 18.27
N PHE A 69 14.02 -19.71 17.40
CA PHE A 69 14.21 -18.31 17.71
C PHE A 69 12.84 -17.70 18.03
N VAL A 70 12.78 -16.86 19.05
CA VAL A 70 11.61 -16.06 19.41
C VAL A 70 11.99 -14.60 19.20
N ILE A 71 11.21 -13.90 18.39
CA ILE A 71 11.40 -12.52 17.93
C ILE A 71 10.29 -11.69 18.57
N GLN A 72 10.63 -10.57 19.19
CA GLN A 72 9.63 -9.63 19.74
C GLN A 72 8.60 -10.25 20.72
N ASN A 73 8.92 -11.42 21.29
CA ASN A 73 8.19 -12.23 22.28
C ASN A 73 7.04 -13.12 21.76
N ASP A 74 6.32 -12.72 20.72
CA ASP A 74 5.13 -13.40 20.17
C ASP A 74 5.32 -13.86 18.72
N VAL A 75 6.51 -13.67 18.14
CA VAL A 75 6.88 -14.22 16.85
C VAL A 75 7.92 -15.31 17.05
N PHE A 76 7.83 -16.43 16.32
CA PHE A 76 8.87 -17.44 16.36
C PHE A 76 9.18 -18.09 15.02
N ILE A 77 10.37 -18.68 14.91
CA ILE A 77 10.75 -19.54 13.79
C ILE A 77 11.69 -20.65 14.26
N TYR A 78 11.52 -21.86 13.74
CA TYR A 78 12.42 -22.96 14.06
C TYR A 78 13.82 -22.73 13.50
N LYS A 79 14.83 -23.14 14.26
CA LYS A 79 16.24 -23.07 13.83
C LYS A 79 16.49 -23.81 12.51
N ALA A 80 15.78 -24.93 12.30
CA ALA A 80 15.84 -25.70 11.07
C ALA A 80 15.32 -24.91 9.85
N ASP A 81 14.26 -24.11 10.02
CA ASP A 81 13.71 -23.28 8.93
C ASP A 81 14.61 -22.10 8.61
N VAL A 82 15.22 -21.47 9.61
CA VAL A 82 16.23 -20.40 9.39
C VAL A 82 17.46 -20.95 8.67
N LYS A 83 17.92 -22.14 9.09
CA LYS A 83 19.04 -22.83 8.43
C LYS A 83 18.70 -23.15 6.97
N LEU A 84 17.53 -23.71 6.70
CA LEU A 84 17.06 -23.97 5.34
C LEU A 84 17.02 -22.69 4.49
N ALA A 85 16.50 -21.60 5.04
CA ALA A 85 16.46 -20.32 4.34
C ALA A 85 17.86 -19.80 4.00
N LEU A 86 18.80 -19.90 4.95
CA LEU A 86 20.20 -19.54 4.71
C LEU A 86 20.81 -20.41 3.60
N GLU A 87 20.56 -21.72 3.58
CA GLU A 87 21.05 -22.64 2.55
C GLU A 87 20.52 -22.31 1.15
N ILE A 88 19.23 -22.00 1.05
CA ILE A 88 18.56 -21.61 -0.19
C ILE A 88 19.13 -20.28 -0.69
N GLU A 89 19.18 -19.26 0.17
CA GLU A 89 19.56 -17.89 -0.20
C GLU A 89 21.07 -17.71 -0.38
N SER A 90 21.89 -18.60 0.15
CA SER A 90 23.34 -18.62 -0.10
C SER A 90 23.74 -19.51 -1.29
N GLY A 91 22.80 -20.18 -1.96
CA GLY A 91 23.07 -20.97 -3.17
C GLY A 91 23.87 -22.26 -2.93
N LYS A 92 23.51 -23.03 -1.88
CA LYS A 92 24.07 -24.37 -1.52
C LYS A 92 25.57 -24.44 -1.14
N LYS A 93 26.35 -23.35 -1.24
CA LYS A 93 27.79 -23.37 -0.92
C LYS A 93 28.15 -23.15 0.56
N ALA A 94 27.19 -22.80 1.42
CA ALA A 94 27.51 -22.24 2.74
C ALA A 94 27.35 -23.18 3.95
N LEU A 95 27.18 -24.49 3.76
CA LEU A 95 26.79 -25.39 4.85
C LEU A 95 27.90 -25.82 5.82
N ASN A 96 29.13 -25.33 5.65
CA ASN A 96 30.26 -25.88 6.40
C ASN A 96 31.17 -24.86 7.09
N GLN A 97 30.72 -23.64 7.42
CA GLN A 97 31.63 -22.67 8.04
C GLN A 97 30.98 -21.84 9.15
N ASN A 98 31.55 -21.96 10.36
CA ASN A 98 31.34 -21.10 11.53
C ASN A 98 31.80 -19.63 11.31
N HIS A 99 31.99 -19.18 10.07
CA HIS A 99 32.75 -17.96 9.75
C HIS A 99 32.23 -17.16 8.55
N LEU A 100 30.93 -17.20 8.23
CA LEU A 100 30.38 -16.24 7.27
C LEU A 100 30.47 -14.82 7.87
N THR A 101 31.23 -13.96 7.22
CA THR A 101 31.28 -12.53 7.52
C THR A 101 29.98 -11.84 7.06
N LEU A 102 29.61 -10.71 7.68
CA LEU A 102 28.47 -9.90 7.21
C LEU A 102 28.62 -9.55 5.72
N ALA A 103 29.84 -9.26 5.26
CA ALA A 103 30.13 -8.95 3.88
C ALA A 103 29.81 -10.12 2.92
N GLU A 104 30.07 -11.37 3.32
CA GLU A 104 29.75 -12.57 2.53
C GLU A 104 28.23 -12.85 2.49
N LEU A 105 27.52 -12.62 3.60
CA LEU A 105 26.05 -12.67 3.63
C LEU A 105 25.44 -11.61 2.70
N PHE A 106 25.97 -10.39 2.69
CA PHE A 106 25.52 -9.34 1.78
C PHE A 106 25.91 -9.60 0.31
N SER A 107 27.04 -10.28 0.06
CA SER A 107 27.52 -10.56 -1.30
C SER A 107 26.79 -11.74 -1.96
N SER A 108 26.47 -12.79 -1.20
CA SER A 108 25.64 -13.91 -1.69
C SER A 108 24.23 -13.46 -2.11
N ARG A 109 23.69 -12.44 -1.43
CA ARG A 109 22.43 -11.76 -1.75
C ARG A 109 22.37 -11.17 -3.17
N LYS A 110 23.50 -10.77 -3.77
CA LYS A 110 23.53 -10.22 -5.14
C LYS A 110 23.38 -11.29 -6.23
N MET A 111 23.61 -12.57 -5.94
CA MET A 111 23.69 -13.63 -6.96
C MET A 111 22.37 -14.36 -7.25
N LEU A 112 21.35 -14.23 -6.39
CA LEU A 112 20.01 -14.79 -6.66
C LEU A 112 19.09 -13.67 -7.14
N GLY A 113 19.03 -13.49 -8.46
CA GLY A 113 18.18 -12.50 -9.12
C GLY A 113 16.70 -12.65 -8.78
N ARG A 114 16.26 -11.97 -7.71
CA ARG A 114 14.93 -11.32 -7.63
C ARG A 114 15.14 -9.82 -7.77
N PRO A 115 15.14 -9.29 -9.02
CA PRO A 115 15.42 -7.89 -9.31
C PRO A 115 14.31 -6.92 -8.86
N ASP A 116 13.17 -7.43 -8.42
CA ASP A 116 11.93 -6.69 -8.21
C ASP A 116 11.79 -6.02 -6.82
N LEU A 117 12.61 -6.40 -5.83
CA LEU A 117 12.49 -5.89 -4.44
C LEU A 117 13.77 -5.26 -3.87
N ILE A 118 14.78 -4.98 -4.71
CA ILE A 118 16.10 -4.52 -4.24
C ILE A 118 16.30 -3.00 -4.39
N GLN A 119 15.56 -2.30 -5.26
CA GLN A 119 15.72 -0.83 -5.40
C GLN A 119 14.90 0.01 -4.39
N GLN A 120 14.01 -0.59 -3.61
CA GLN A 120 13.16 0.11 -2.62
C GLN A 120 13.79 0.31 -1.22
N ARG A 121 15.04 -0.12 -0.99
CA ARG A 121 15.57 -0.33 0.38
C ARG A 121 16.44 0.77 0.98
N GLN A 122 16.36 2.00 0.48
CA GLN A 122 17.00 3.12 1.19
C GLN A 122 15.94 4.19 1.47
N TYR A 123 15.79 4.51 2.77
CA TYR A 123 15.07 5.63 3.41
C TYR A 123 13.64 5.38 4.01
N ILE A 124 13.57 5.07 5.33
CA ILE A 124 12.77 5.68 6.45
C ILE A 124 11.26 6.02 6.17
N ASP A 125 10.18 5.66 6.91
CA ASP A 125 9.89 5.03 8.22
C ASP A 125 8.43 4.44 8.29
N ILE A 126 8.33 3.20 8.84
CA ILE A 126 7.30 2.50 9.68
C ILE A 126 5.95 1.94 9.10
N GLN A 127 5.90 0.60 9.02
CA GLN A 127 4.92 -0.48 9.36
C GLN A 127 5.64 -1.74 8.87
N ASN A 128 5.91 -2.73 9.72
CA ASN A 128 7.00 -3.64 9.41
C ASN A 128 6.54 -4.95 8.74
N GLN A 129 7.40 -5.49 7.89
CA GLN A 129 7.17 -6.64 7.02
C GLN A 129 8.22 -7.71 7.31
N ASN A 130 7.80 -8.97 7.42
CA ASN A 130 8.71 -10.09 7.30
C ASN A 130 9.03 -10.29 5.81
N PRO A 131 10.31 -10.38 5.39
CA PRO A 131 10.64 -10.45 3.97
C PRO A 131 10.27 -11.78 3.29
N TRP A 132 9.77 -12.76 4.04
CA TRP A 132 9.17 -13.96 3.46
C TRP A 132 7.69 -13.73 3.18
N ILE A 133 7.41 -13.16 2.01
CA ILE A 133 6.05 -13.04 1.47
C ILE A 133 5.56 -14.43 1.05
N VAL A 134 4.41 -14.84 1.58
CA VAL A 134 3.79 -16.13 1.27
C VAL A 134 3.40 -16.18 -0.20
N ASP A 135 3.60 -17.33 -0.84
CA ASP A 135 3.25 -17.49 -2.24
C ASP A 135 1.72 -17.38 -2.48
N ASN A 136 1.34 -16.78 -3.62
CA ASN A 136 -0.06 -16.54 -4.01
C ASN A 136 -0.92 -17.82 -3.99
N GLN A 137 -0.32 -18.98 -4.23
CA GLN A 137 -1.04 -20.26 -4.22
C GLN A 137 -1.62 -20.62 -2.84
N PHE A 138 -1.05 -20.07 -1.76
CA PHE A 138 -1.56 -20.27 -0.41
C PHE A 138 -2.50 -19.15 0.03
N ILE A 139 -2.16 -17.91 -0.31
CA ILE A 139 -2.88 -16.71 0.19
C ILE A 139 -4.33 -16.62 -0.32
N THR A 140 -4.57 -17.09 -1.53
CA THR A 140 -5.91 -17.12 -2.14
C THR A 140 -6.83 -18.21 -1.57
N ASN A 141 -6.32 -19.09 -0.70
CA ASN A 141 -7.07 -20.23 -0.16
C ASN A 141 -6.40 -20.75 1.12
N LEU A 142 -6.14 -19.85 2.07
CA LEU A 142 -5.38 -20.15 3.28
C LEU A 142 -6.23 -21.02 4.21
N LYS A 143 -5.80 -22.26 4.44
CA LYS A 143 -6.55 -23.23 5.24
C LYS A 143 -6.07 -23.20 6.69
N VAL A 144 -6.99 -22.95 7.61
CA VAL A 144 -6.73 -22.89 9.06
C VAL A 144 -7.44 -24.04 9.75
N LYS A 145 -6.71 -24.82 10.55
CA LYS A 145 -7.31 -25.78 11.49
C LYS A 145 -7.37 -25.16 12.87
N ILE A 146 -8.57 -25.09 13.44
CA ILE A 146 -8.76 -24.69 14.83
C ILE A 146 -8.72 -25.97 15.67
N ASN A 147 -7.64 -26.13 16.43
CA ASN A 147 -7.37 -27.26 17.32
C ASN A 147 -7.27 -26.79 18.78
N ALA A 148 -8.00 -25.74 19.14
CA ALA A 148 -8.22 -25.33 20.52
C ALA A 148 -9.29 -26.20 21.17
N THR A 149 -9.19 -26.39 22.48
CA THR A 149 -10.13 -27.18 23.29
C THR A 149 -11.12 -26.30 24.05
N SER A 150 -10.70 -25.10 24.46
CA SER A 150 -11.55 -24.13 25.15
C SER A 150 -12.57 -23.49 24.19
N PRO A 151 -13.89 -23.52 24.51
CA PRO A 151 -14.92 -22.93 23.64
C PRO A 151 -14.68 -21.46 23.30
N GLU A 152 -14.15 -20.67 24.23
CA GLU A 152 -13.88 -19.25 23.99
C GLU A 152 -12.75 -19.01 22.98
N TRP A 153 -11.72 -19.86 22.97
CA TRP A 153 -10.63 -19.79 21.99
C TRP A 153 -11.05 -20.31 20.62
N ILE A 154 -11.94 -21.32 20.58
CA ILE A 154 -12.57 -21.77 19.33
C ILE A 154 -13.36 -20.60 18.71
N ASN A 155 -14.22 -19.95 19.49
CA ASN A 155 -15.02 -18.80 19.04
C ASN A 155 -14.13 -17.63 18.60
N ALA A 156 -13.08 -17.32 19.37
CA ALA A 156 -12.14 -16.25 19.04
C ALA A 156 -11.42 -16.51 17.70
N ALA A 157 -10.95 -17.74 17.48
CA ALA A 157 -10.29 -18.13 16.24
C ALA A 157 -11.25 -18.10 15.03
N GLN A 158 -12.50 -18.49 15.21
CA GLN A 158 -13.53 -18.38 14.15
C GLN A 158 -13.81 -16.92 13.78
N GLU A 159 -13.89 -16.00 14.74
CA GLU A 159 -14.04 -14.56 14.47
C GLU A 159 -12.79 -13.98 13.81
N ALA A 160 -11.60 -14.34 14.27
CA ALA A 160 -10.35 -13.87 13.66
C ALA A 160 -10.26 -14.29 12.19
N VAL A 161 -10.67 -15.51 11.84
CA VAL A 161 -10.80 -15.93 10.43
C VAL A 161 -11.84 -15.08 9.69
N ARG A 162 -12.98 -14.74 10.30
CA ARG A 162 -13.98 -13.85 9.68
C ARG A 162 -13.44 -12.45 9.43
N ASN A 163 -12.61 -11.90 10.33
CA ASN A 163 -11.98 -10.59 10.15
C ASN A 163 -11.18 -10.51 8.85
N PHE A 164 -10.42 -11.55 8.50
CA PHE A 164 -9.68 -11.59 7.22
C PHE A 164 -10.54 -11.84 5.98
N ASN A 165 -11.84 -12.11 6.14
CA ASN A 165 -12.77 -12.33 5.04
C ASN A 165 -13.82 -11.21 4.91
N ILE A 166 -13.66 -10.09 5.63
CA ILE A 166 -14.54 -8.94 5.46
C ILE A 166 -14.37 -8.30 4.07
N ASN A 167 -15.43 -7.67 3.57
CA ASN A 167 -15.45 -7.07 2.24
C ASN A 167 -14.39 -5.96 2.06
N SER A 168 -14.09 -5.19 3.10
CA SER A 168 -13.08 -4.12 3.03
C SER A 168 -11.67 -4.64 2.77
N LEU A 169 -11.37 -5.91 3.07
CA LEU A 169 -10.10 -6.54 2.75
C LEU A 169 -10.16 -7.37 1.46
N THR A 170 -11.17 -8.23 1.30
CA THR A 170 -11.24 -9.21 0.20
C THR A 170 -11.46 -8.59 -1.19
N THR A 171 -11.87 -7.32 -1.24
CA THR A 171 -11.98 -6.53 -2.47
C THR A 171 -10.62 -6.00 -2.96
N ILE A 172 -9.70 -5.70 -2.05
CA ILE A 172 -8.40 -5.07 -2.35
C ILE A 172 -7.20 -6.02 -2.22
N SER A 173 -7.36 -7.17 -1.56
CA SER A 173 -6.32 -8.15 -1.29
C SER A 173 -6.73 -9.55 -1.74
N LYS A 174 -5.74 -10.38 -2.11
CA LYS A 174 -5.92 -11.79 -2.45
C LYS A 174 -6.22 -12.67 -1.24
N ILE A 175 -6.01 -12.17 -0.03
CA ILE A 175 -6.16 -12.96 1.20
C ILE A 175 -7.58 -13.51 1.29
N GLN A 176 -7.67 -14.83 1.40
CA GLN A 176 -8.89 -15.54 1.72
C GLN A 176 -8.53 -16.68 2.67
N ILE A 177 -9.19 -16.71 3.83
CA ILE A 177 -8.91 -17.68 4.88
C ILE A 177 -10.13 -18.56 5.10
N LYS A 178 -9.96 -19.87 5.25
CA LYS A 178 -11.06 -20.77 5.58
C LYS A 178 -10.69 -21.77 6.65
N VAL A 179 -11.66 -22.09 7.50
CA VAL A 179 -11.52 -23.13 8.50
C VAL A 179 -11.65 -24.50 7.83
N VAL A 180 -10.76 -25.43 8.19
CA VAL A 180 -10.76 -26.82 7.73
C VAL A 180 -10.53 -27.79 8.89
N THR A 181 -10.90 -29.05 8.72
CA THR A 181 -10.62 -30.13 9.69
C THR A 181 -9.29 -30.83 9.41
N GLU A 182 -8.88 -30.89 8.14
CA GLU A 182 -7.65 -31.53 7.66
C GLU A 182 -7.07 -30.79 6.43
N GLY A 183 -5.80 -31.06 6.12
CA GLY A 183 -5.11 -30.46 4.98
C GLY A 183 -4.83 -28.96 5.16
N GLN A 184 -4.69 -28.52 6.41
CA GLN A 184 -4.46 -27.14 6.79
C GLN A 184 -3.06 -26.63 6.42
N ASN A 185 -2.96 -25.31 6.25
CA ASN A 185 -1.70 -24.59 6.19
C ASN A 185 -1.26 -24.11 7.57
N ILE A 186 -2.22 -23.66 8.39
CA ILE A 186 -2.00 -23.09 9.73
C ILE A 186 -2.81 -23.91 10.74
N THR A 187 -2.23 -24.19 11.90
CA THR A 187 -2.92 -24.78 13.04
C THR A 187 -2.94 -23.80 14.21
N ILE A 188 -4.12 -23.53 14.75
CA ILE A 188 -4.31 -22.73 15.96
C ILE A 188 -4.59 -23.68 17.11
N SER A 189 -3.76 -23.69 18.15
CA SER A 189 -3.90 -24.64 19.26
C SER A 189 -3.44 -24.07 20.59
N GLU A 190 -4.07 -24.53 21.67
CA GLU A 190 -3.59 -24.30 23.04
C GLU A 190 -2.37 -25.17 23.32
N THR A 191 -1.34 -24.60 23.95
CA THR A 191 -0.09 -25.32 24.22
C THR A 191 -0.19 -26.29 25.40
N GLY A 192 -1.16 -26.08 26.30
CA GLY A 192 -1.17 -26.75 27.60
C GLY A 192 -0.19 -26.15 28.61
N THR A 193 0.55 -25.09 28.25
CA THR A 193 1.62 -24.50 29.05
C THR A 193 1.44 -22.99 29.19
N THR A 194 2.16 -22.39 30.15
CA THR A 194 2.22 -20.93 30.34
C THR A 194 3.46 -20.35 29.66
N ASN A 195 3.35 -19.16 29.08
CA ASN A 195 4.54 -18.44 28.62
C ASN A 195 5.27 -17.83 29.84
N PRO A 196 6.61 -17.97 29.94
CA PRO A 196 7.39 -17.28 30.97
C PRO A 196 7.19 -15.76 30.98
N ASN A 197 6.95 -15.17 29.81
CA ASN A 197 6.49 -13.80 29.68
C ASN A 197 4.95 -13.78 29.74
N SER A 198 4.40 -13.42 30.88
CA SER A 198 2.95 -13.41 31.12
C SER A 198 2.18 -12.35 30.31
N SER A 199 2.84 -11.55 29.48
CA SER A 199 2.18 -10.63 28.53
C SER A 199 1.89 -11.27 27.17
N VAL A 200 2.52 -12.41 26.86
CA VAL A 200 2.37 -13.10 25.57
C VAL A 200 1.16 -14.04 25.65
N VAL A 201 0.07 -13.61 25.02
CA VAL A 201 -1.20 -14.36 24.98
C VAL A 201 -1.12 -15.56 24.05
N ALA A 202 -0.61 -15.30 22.85
CA ALA A 202 -0.34 -16.29 21.84
C ALA A 202 0.96 -15.92 21.14
N ASP A 203 1.50 -16.84 20.35
CA ASP A 203 2.58 -16.53 19.42
C ASP A 203 2.36 -17.25 18.09
N ALA A 204 2.96 -16.71 17.04
CA ALA A 204 2.83 -17.21 15.68
C ALA A 204 4.18 -17.57 15.08
N GLN A 205 4.18 -18.68 14.35
CA GLN A 205 5.30 -18.96 13.46
C GLN A 205 5.22 -18.00 12.28
N ILE A 206 6.35 -17.39 11.88
CA ILE A 206 6.43 -16.62 10.63
C ILE A 206 6.48 -17.52 9.39
N PRO A 207 6.25 -16.97 8.18
CA PRO A 207 6.43 -17.69 6.93
C PRO A 207 7.81 -18.34 6.82
N ARG A 208 7.92 -19.38 6.00
CA ARG A 208 9.16 -20.16 5.85
C ARG A 208 9.25 -20.78 4.46
N TYR A 209 10.45 -21.21 4.09
CA TYR A 209 10.59 -22.06 2.89
C TYR A 209 10.07 -23.46 3.15
N ALA A 210 9.40 -24.02 2.14
CA ALA A 210 9.10 -25.44 2.04
C ALA A 210 9.58 -26.00 0.71
N PHE A 211 9.99 -27.28 0.73
CA PHE A 211 10.30 -28.03 -0.48
C PHE A 211 9.01 -28.46 -1.19
N MET A 212 8.94 -28.16 -2.48
CA MET A 212 7.92 -28.69 -3.40
C MET A 212 8.58 -29.62 -4.43
N PRO A 213 8.19 -30.90 -4.48
CA PRO A 213 8.68 -31.81 -5.51
C PRO A 213 8.26 -31.37 -6.93
N PRO A 214 9.12 -31.56 -7.96
CA PRO A 214 10.53 -31.92 -7.88
C PRO A 214 11.45 -30.68 -7.84
N GLY A 215 12.12 -30.48 -6.70
CA GLY A 215 13.28 -29.58 -6.58
C GLY A 215 13.01 -28.07 -6.47
N ASN A 216 11.75 -27.66 -6.32
CA ASN A 216 11.39 -26.25 -6.16
C ASN A 216 11.22 -25.87 -4.69
N PHE A 217 11.39 -24.58 -4.40
CA PHE A 217 11.10 -24.00 -3.09
C PHE A 217 9.99 -22.98 -3.22
N VAL A 218 9.14 -22.93 -2.20
CA VAL A 218 8.09 -21.92 -2.08
C VAL A 218 8.09 -21.37 -0.67
N VAL A 219 7.66 -20.11 -0.52
CA VAL A 219 7.39 -19.56 0.81
C VAL A 219 5.97 -19.95 1.19
N VAL A 220 5.86 -20.73 2.25
CA VAL A 220 4.58 -21.17 2.83
C VAL A 220 4.22 -20.32 4.05
N PRO A 221 2.93 -20.25 4.42
CA PRO A 221 2.51 -19.62 5.66
C PRO A 221 3.20 -20.24 6.88
N GLY A 222 3.29 -19.44 7.94
CA GLY A 222 3.69 -19.92 9.26
C GLY A 222 2.69 -20.97 9.78
N PRO A 223 3.12 -22.22 10.02
CA PRO A 223 2.17 -23.31 10.20
C PRO A 223 1.49 -23.39 11.57
N GLN A 224 1.86 -22.53 12.52
CA GLN A 224 1.44 -22.64 13.91
C GLN A 224 1.11 -21.30 14.54
N ILE A 225 0.00 -21.29 15.27
CA ILE A 225 -0.33 -20.28 16.28
C ILE A 225 -0.54 -21.03 17.60
N ARG A 226 0.20 -20.62 18.63
CA ARG A 226 0.21 -21.26 19.95
C ARG A 226 -0.45 -20.34 20.96
N ILE A 227 -1.49 -20.82 21.63
CA ILE A 227 -2.21 -20.08 22.68
C ILE A 227 -1.73 -20.55 24.04
N TYR A 228 -1.33 -19.63 24.91
CA TYR A 228 -0.83 -19.96 26.25
C TYR A 228 -1.95 -19.97 27.30
N ASN A 229 -1.86 -20.91 28.24
CA ASN A 229 -2.96 -21.22 29.17
C ASN A 229 -3.20 -20.15 30.25
N ASN A 230 -2.26 -19.23 30.48
CA ASN A 230 -2.36 -18.18 31.51
C ASN A 230 -3.33 -17.04 31.14
N HIS A 231 -4.05 -17.14 30.02
CA HIS A 231 -4.91 -16.08 29.47
C HIS A 231 -6.38 -16.47 29.29
N GLY A 232 -6.81 -17.53 29.97
CA GLY A 232 -8.20 -18.00 29.94
C GLY A 232 -9.22 -16.94 30.39
N SER A 233 -8.84 -16.01 31.27
CA SER A 233 -9.71 -14.96 31.81
C SER A 233 -9.89 -13.74 30.88
N LEU A 234 -9.21 -13.67 29.74
CA LEU A 234 -9.39 -12.56 28.81
C LEU A 234 -10.82 -12.55 28.25
N PRO A 235 -11.45 -11.37 28.11
CA PRO A 235 -12.71 -11.25 27.37
C PRO A 235 -12.57 -11.77 25.95
N LEU A 236 -13.65 -12.33 25.40
CA LEU A 236 -13.69 -12.86 24.03
C LEU A 236 -13.15 -11.85 23.00
N ALA A 237 -13.51 -10.57 23.12
CA ALA A 237 -13.07 -9.52 22.20
C ALA A 237 -11.53 -9.35 22.15
N GLN A 238 -10.84 -9.45 23.29
CA GLN A 238 -9.38 -9.41 23.34
C GLN A 238 -8.75 -10.69 22.78
N LYS A 239 -9.40 -11.84 23.00
CA LYS A 239 -8.99 -13.12 22.38
C LYS A 239 -9.08 -13.05 20.85
N VAL A 240 -10.13 -12.42 20.31
CA VAL A 240 -10.28 -12.18 18.86
C VAL A 240 -9.15 -11.34 18.32
N VAL A 241 -8.82 -10.22 18.99
CA VAL A 241 -7.70 -9.35 18.58
C VAL A 241 -6.39 -10.14 18.58
N ALA A 242 -6.09 -10.87 19.66
CA ALA A 242 -4.88 -11.67 19.75
C ALA A 242 -4.75 -12.68 18.59
N ILE A 243 -5.78 -13.47 18.30
CA ILE A 243 -5.71 -14.43 17.19
C ILE A 243 -5.67 -13.74 15.81
N THR A 244 -6.30 -12.56 15.67
CA THR A 244 -6.22 -11.77 14.42
C THR A 244 -4.80 -11.27 14.20
N HIS A 245 -4.13 -10.79 15.25
CA HIS A 245 -2.72 -10.40 15.27
C HIS A 245 -1.82 -11.57 14.87
N GLU A 246 -1.95 -12.71 15.54
CA GLU A 246 -1.14 -13.89 15.24
C GLU A 246 -1.34 -14.40 13.79
N LEU A 247 -2.56 -14.36 13.27
CA LEU A 247 -2.82 -14.74 11.87
C LEU A 247 -2.06 -13.86 10.88
N ALA A 248 -1.91 -12.56 11.16
CA ALA A 248 -1.14 -11.67 10.30
C ALA A 248 0.36 -12.01 10.31
N HIS A 249 0.92 -12.40 11.46
CA HIS A 249 2.29 -12.90 11.54
C HIS A 249 2.51 -14.14 10.68
N THR A 250 1.55 -15.07 10.62
CA THR A 250 1.67 -16.28 9.78
C THR A 250 1.72 -15.99 8.28
N ILE A 251 1.28 -14.79 7.86
CA ILE A 251 1.38 -14.30 6.48
C ILE A 251 2.41 -13.19 6.33
N GLY A 252 3.30 -13.00 7.31
CA GLY A 252 4.49 -12.17 7.18
C GLY A 252 4.31 -10.69 7.50
N ILE A 253 3.24 -10.29 8.19
CA ILE A 253 3.15 -8.95 8.77
C ILE A 253 3.96 -8.95 10.09
N ALA A 254 4.76 -7.92 10.35
CA ALA A 254 5.47 -7.74 11.63
C ALA A 254 4.78 -6.64 12.48
N HIS A 255 5.31 -6.35 13.66
CA HIS A 255 4.72 -5.35 14.54
C HIS A 255 4.78 -3.92 13.97
N THR A 256 3.83 -3.07 14.34
CA THR A 256 3.78 -1.65 13.92
C THR A 256 4.44 -0.67 14.89
N ASP A 257 4.69 -1.07 16.12
CA ASP A 257 5.26 -0.24 17.20
C ASP A 257 6.77 -0.46 17.41
N GLY A 258 7.43 -1.17 16.49
CA GLY A 258 8.89 -1.25 16.45
C GLY A 258 9.50 0.15 16.24
N THR A 259 10.19 0.67 17.27
CA THR A 259 10.61 2.08 17.31
C THR A 259 11.84 2.44 16.48
N ASP A 260 12.48 1.51 15.78
CA ASP A 260 13.76 1.81 15.13
C ASP A 260 13.80 1.38 13.65
N SER A 261 14.63 2.08 12.89
CA SER A 261 14.83 2.10 11.43
C SER A 261 15.22 0.78 10.73
N ASP A 262 15.27 -0.34 11.45
CA ASP A 262 15.89 -1.58 10.99
C ASP A 262 14.88 -2.62 10.47
N GLU A 263 13.60 -2.44 10.74
CA GLU A 263 12.53 -3.32 10.27
C GLU A 263 12.03 -2.90 8.87
N ILE A 264 11.69 -3.88 8.00
CA ILE A 264 11.37 -3.60 6.59
C ILE A 264 9.98 -2.99 6.48
N GLN A 265 9.86 -1.72 6.08
CA GLN A 265 8.56 -1.07 5.96
C GLN A 265 7.70 -1.62 4.79
N ILE A 266 6.39 -1.69 5.01
CA ILE A 266 5.39 -1.91 3.95
C ILE A 266 5.08 -0.60 3.25
N ALA A 267 5.31 -0.53 1.94
CA ALA A 267 5.07 0.68 1.18
C ALA A 267 3.61 1.18 1.29
N GLY A 268 3.45 2.47 1.62
CA GLY A 268 2.17 3.18 1.69
C GLY A 268 1.54 3.30 3.08
N THR A 269 2.14 2.72 4.11
CA THR A 269 1.64 2.79 5.49
C THR A 269 2.20 4.01 6.22
N ALA A 270 1.43 4.57 7.15
CA ALA A 270 1.89 5.66 7.99
C ALA A 270 2.89 5.18 9.04
N ALA A 271 3.81 6.09 9.41
CA ALA A 271 4.91 5.78 10.29
C ALA A 271 4.52 5.45 11.75
N PHE A 272 3.25 5.62 12.11
CA PHE A 272 2.73 5.26 13.41
C PHE A 272 1.25 4.99 13.27
N ASP A 273 0.81 3.86 13.80
CA ASP A 273 -0.60 3.50 13.86
C ASP A 273 -0.94 2.94 15.23
N ALA A 274 -1.25 3.84 16.17
CA ALA A 274 -1.68 3.48 17.53
C ALA A 274 -2.90 2.54 17.56
N SER A 275 -3.68 2.49 16.48
CA SER A 275 -4.88 1.69 16.38
C SER A 275 -4.68 0.41 15.58
N SER A 276 -3.48 0.18 15.00
CA SER A 276 -3.20 -1.06 14.31
C SER A 276 -3.30 -2.24 15.27
N TYR A 277 -3.94 -3.30 14.78
CA TYR A 277 -3.98 -4.56 15.51
C TYR A 277 -2.60 -5.24 15.56
N MET A 278 -1.60 -4.76 14.81
CA MET A 278 -0.23 -5.25 14.79
C MET A 278 0.69 -4.57 15.79
N ASN A 279 0.19 -3.71 16.68
CA ASN A 279 1.01 -3.24 17.80
C ASN A 279 1.32 -4.42 18.72
N GLY A 280 2.58 -4.59 19.13
CA GLY A 280 3.05 -5.69 19.99
C GLY A 280 2.48 -5.65 21.41
N SER A 281 1.73 -4.60 21.76
CA SER A 281 0.89 -4.58 22.96
C SER A 281 -0.58 -4.80 22.61
N LEU A 282 -1.25 -5.72 23.33
CA LEU A 282 -2.70 -5.90 23.31
C LEU A 282 -3.44 -4.75 24.01
N SER A 283 -3.22 -3.53 23.52
CA SER A 283 -3.88 -2.31 24.01
C SER A 283 -5.32 -2.17 23.51
N LEU A 284 -5.69 -2.92 22.48
CA LEU A 284 -7.04 -2.94 21.92
C LEU A 284 -7.97 -3.86 22.73
N ASN A 285 -9.13 -3.32 23.11
CA ASN A 285 -10.14 -4.06 23.86
C ASN A 285 -11.09 -4.88 22.95
N SER A 286 -11.15 -4.54 21.66
CA SER A 286 -12.00 -5.14 20.63
C SER A 286 -11.39 -4.95 19.25
N PHE A 287 -11.74 -5.84 18.31
CA PHE A 287 -11.47 -5.65 16.89
C PHE A 287 -12.61 -4.84 16.27
N GLU A 288 -12.34 -3.57 15.94
CA GLU A 288 -13.30 -2.65 15.30
C GLU A 288 -13.24 -2.73 13.75
N GLY A 289 -12.25 -3.46 13.22
CA GLY A 289 -11.89 -3.47 11.80
C GLY A 289 -10.39 -3.24 11.62
N PHE A 290 -9.90 -3.51 10.41
CA PHE A 290 -8.56 -3.12 10.01
C PHE A 290 -8.48 -1.60 9.88
N THR A 291 -7.40 -0.98 10.38
CA THR A 291 -7.14 0.43 10.10
C THR A 291 -6.84 0.63 8.62
N ASN A 292 -6.80 1.90 8.18
CA ASN A 292 -6.37 2.20 6.82
C ASN A 292 -4.95 1.69 6.55
N ASN A 293 -4.02 1.80 7.51
CA ASN A 293 -2.65 1.31 7.29
C ASN A 293 -2.59 -0.21 7.25
N ASP A 294 -3.39 -0.90 8.07
CA ASP A 294 -3.53 -2.35 8.00
C ASP A 294 -4.03 -2.82 6.63
N LEU A 295 -5.07 -2.16 6.09
CA LEU A 295 -5.58 -2.45 4.76
C LEU A 295 -4.55 -2.15 3.67
N ILE A 296 -3.75 -1.09 3.83
CA ILE A 296 -2.65 -0.76 2.93
C ILE A 296 -1.55 -1.83 3.02
N ALA A 297 -1.19 -2.27 4.22
CA ALA A 297 -0.20 -3.31 4.43
C ALA A 297 -0.59 -4.61 3.74
N LEU A 298 -1.82 -5.09 4.01
CA LEU A 298 -2.34 -6.34 3.49
C LEU A 298 -2.57 -6.31 1.97
N ARG A 299 -2.99 -5.16 1.40
CA ARG A 299 -3.11 -5.01 -0.06
C ARG A 299 -1.74 -4.90 -0.74
N THR A 300 -0.75 -4.28 -0.10
CA THR A 300 0.59 -4.12 -0.66
C THR A 300 1.33 -5.46 -0.70
N MET A 301 1.21 -6.28 0.36
CA MET A 301 1.81 -7.61 0.39
C MET A 301 1.11 -8.62 -0.51
N TYR A 302 -0.22 -8.58 -0.54
CA TYR A 302 -1.03 -9.57 -1.24
C TYR A 302 -2.01 -8.91 -2.20
N PRO A 303 -1.51 -8.18 -3.20
CA PRO A 303 -2.35 -7.39 -4.06
C PRO A 303 -3.28 -8.27 -4.87
N LYS A 304 -4.58 -7.99 -4.79
CA LYS A 304 -5.53 -8.48 -5.79
C LYS A 304 -5.34 -7.65 -7.04
N SER A 305 -5.20 -8.30 -8.19
CA SER A 305 -5.34 -7.62 -9.48
C SER A 305 -6.65 -6.89 -9.41
N VAL A 306 -6.59 -5.55 -9.39
CA VAL A 306 -7.80 -4.79 -9.14
C VAL A 306 -8.55 -4.81 -10.45
N GLY A 307 -9.56 -5.67 -10.48
CA GLY A 307 -10.77 -5.54 -11.25
C GLY A 307 -10.88 -6.19 -12.61
N THR A 308 -12.14 -6.49 -12.90
CA THR A 308 -12.65 -6.75 -14.24
C THR A 308 -12.51 -5.46 -15.04
N TRP A 309 -11.68 -5.50 -16.08
CA TRP A 309 -11.58 -4.42 -17.05
C TRP A 309 -12.65 -4.63 -18.11
N GLU A 310 -13.61 -3.71 -18.18
CA GLU A 310 -14.66 -3.75 -19.20
C GLU A 310 -14.24 -2.90 -20.41
N VAL A 311 -14.38 -3.47 -21.61
CA VAL A 311 -14.19 -2.74 -22.87
C VAL A 311 -15.43 -1.90 -23.15
N MET A 312 -15.25 -0.61 -23.42
CA MET A 312 -16.31 0.24 -23.95
C MET A 312 -16.44 0.00 -25.46
N SER A 313 -17.33 -0.91 -25.85
CA SER A 313 -17.36 -1.57 -27.18
C SER A 313 -17.74 -0.71 -28.39
N SER A 314 -17.82 0.62 -28.27
CA SER A 314 -18.24 1.50 -29.37
C SER A 314 -17.44 2.78 -29.54
N VAL A 315 -16.39 2.99 -28.73
CA VAL A 315 -15.67 4.28 -28.70
C VAL A 315 -14.16 4.07 -28.74
N SER A 316 -13.53 4.70 -29.72
CA SER A 316 -12.08 4.94 -29.75
C SER A 316 -11.80 6.39 -29.37
N ALA A 317 -10.87 6.67 -28.44
CA ALA A 317 -10.48 8.03 -28.06
C ALA A 317 -8.97 8.27 -27.98
N GLU A 318 -8.50 9.44 -28.43
CA GLU A 318 -7.10 9.89 -28.28
C GLU A 318 -6.85 10.47 -26.87
N SER A 319 -7.87 11.09 -26.31
CA SER A 319 -7.85 11.70 -24.99
C SER A 319 -9.22 11.56 -24.34
N PHE A 320 -9.26 11.45 -23.02
CA PHE A 320 -10.51 11.38 -22.29
C PHE A 320 -10.35 12.01 -20.92
N SER A 321 -11.43 12.60 -20.42
CA SER A 321 -11.53 13.07 -19.04
C SER A 321 -12.77 12.44 -18.44
N ALA A 322 -12.55 11.62 -17.43
CA ALA A 322 -13.61 11.19 -16.55
C ALA A 322 -13.69 12.23 -15.41
N GLY A 323 -14.84 12.84 -15.20
CA GLY A 323 -15.04 13.82 -14.13
C GLY A 323 -16.52 14.05 -13.90
N GLY A 324 -16.92 14.23 -12.64
CA GLY A 324 -18.33 14.40 -12.22
C GLY A 324 -18.91 13.20 -11.45
N SER A 325 -20.18 13.29 -11.06
CA SER A 325 -20.95 12.17 -10.48
C SER A 325 -21.07 11.03 -11.49
N GLU A 326 -21.29 9.80 -11.01
CA GLU A 326 -21.17 8.46 -11.62
C GLU A 326 -21.70 8.21 -13.05
N SER A 327 -22.29 9.21 -13.71
CA SER A 327 -23.07 9.06 -14.94
C SER A 327 -22.57 9.88 -16.13
N ILE A 328 -21.47 10.64 -16.04
CA ILE A 328 -20.98 11.48 -17.15
C ILE A 328 -19.48 11.30 -17.36
N PHE A 329 -19.08 10.90 -18.57
CA PHE A 329 -17.69 10.99 -19.01
C PHE A 329 -17.59 11.66 -20.39
N TYR A 330 -16.51 12.40 -20.59
CA TYR A 330 -16.23 13.06 -21.87
C TYR A 330 -15.00 12.43 -22.49
N PHE A 331 -15.07 12.16 -23.79
CA PHE A 331 -13.94 11.66 -24.55
C PHE A 331 -13.80 12.41 -25.86
N VAL A 332 -12.57 12.43 -26.35
CA VAL A 332 -12.14 13.03 -27.59
C VAL A 332 -11.97 11.88 -28.58
N SER A 333 -12.91 11.71 -29.51
CA SER A 333 -12.93 10.55 -30.45
C SER A 333 -11.77 10.58 -31.45
N PHE A 334 -11.56 9.53 -32.25
CA PHE A 334 -10.60 9.55 -33.37
C PHE A 334 -11.14 10.18 -34.67
N GLY A 335 -12.36 10.74 -34.66
CA GLY A 335 -12.89 11.43 -35.84
C GLY A 335 -12.18 12.77 -36.02
N GLU A 336 -11.26 12.86 -36.99
CA GLU A 336 -10.64 14.12 -37.41
C GLU A 336 -11.74 15.14 -37.76
N GLY A 337 -11.75 16.27 -37.06
CA GLY A 337 -12.56 17.44 -37.40
C GLY A 337 -11.68 18.64 -37.71
N LEU A 338 -12.29 19.79 -38.02
CA LEU A 338 -11.55 21.05 -38.15
C LEU A 338 -10.90 21.40 -36.81
N ASN A 339 -9.55 21.38 -36.76
CA ASN A 339 -8.69 21.78 -35.64
C ASN A 339 -8.77 20.93 -34.35
N GLY A 340 -9.01 19.62 -34.47
CA GLY A 340 -8.93 18.68 -33.35
C GLY A 340 -9.87 17.49 -33.57
N TYR A 341 -10.23 16.79 -32.50
CA TYR A 341 -11.22 15.72 -32.59
C TYR A 341 -12.51 16.06 -31.88
N LEU A 342 -13.60 15.48 -32.39
CA LEU A 342 -14.94 15.63 -31.82
C LEU A 342 -14.95 15.24 -30.34
N VAL A 343 -15.42 16.18 -29.51
CA VAL A 343 -15.73 15.92 -28.12
C VAL A 343 -17.12 15.28 -28.03
N TRP A 344 -17.13 14.07 -27.49
CA TRP A 344 -18.35 13.35 -27.21
C TRP A 344 -18.65 13.38 -25.72
N TYR A 345 -19.95 13.49 -25.45
CA TYR A 345 -20.53 13.21 -24.15
C TYR A 345 -21.18 11.83 -24.20
N ASN A 346 -20.89 11.01 -23.20
CA ASN A 346 -21.58 9.75 -23.01
C ASN A 346 -22.02 9.66 -21.55
N SER A 347 -23.33 9.45 -21.37
CA SER A 347 -23.87 9.08 -20.08
C SER A 347 -24.11 7.58 -20.08
N TYR A 348 -23.79 6.95 -18.95
CA TYR A 348 -23.84 5.49 -18.76
C TYR A 348 -25.18 4.84 -19.16
N TYR A 349 -26.26 5.61 -19.31
CA TYR A 349 -27.61 5.14 -19.60
C TYR A 349 -28.25 5.65 -20.91
N ASN A 350 -27.61 6.51 -21.71
CA ASN A 350 -28.24 7.04 -22.93
C ASN A 350 -27.26 7.42 -24.06
N THR A 351 -27.83 7.47 -25.27
CA THR A 351 -27.17 7.76 -26.55
C THR A 351 -26.11 8.85 -26.49
N SER A 352 -24.96 8.60 -27.10
CA SER A 352 -23.87 9.56 -27.24
C SER A 352 -24.34 10.82 -27.97
N THR A 353 -24.22 11.98 -27.32
CA THR A 353 -24.49 13.28 -27.96
C THR A 353 -23.14 13.91 -28.26
N SER A 354 -22.84 14.16 -29.52
CA SER A 354 -21.66 14.94 -29.91
C SER A 354 -21.93 16.43 -29.66
N TYR A 355 -21.00 17.11 -28.99
CA TYR A 355 -20.93 18.56 -29.11
C TYR A 355 -20.08 18.87 -30.34
N ASN A 356 -20.39 19.94 -31.09
CA ASN A 356 -19.54 20.43 -32.18
C ASN A 356 -18.29 21.14 -31.63
N TYR A 357 -17.60 20.52 -30.67
CA TYR A 357 -16.37 21.00 -30.07
C TYR A 357 -15.24 20.10 -30.54
N PHE A 358 -14.10 20.72 -30.86
CA PHE A 358 -12.93 20.04 -31.37
C PHE A 358 -11.77 20.27 -30.41
N GLY A 359 -11.32 19.20 -29.76
CA GLY A 359 -10.32 19.27 -28.70
C GLY A 359 -9.28 18.16 -28.82
N THR A 360 -8.15 18.35 -28.16
CA THR A 360 -7.09 17.36 -27.90
C THR A 360 -6.99 17.07 -26.40
N LYS A 361 -7.40 18.02 -25.55
CA LYS A 361 -7.46 17.90 -24.09
C LYS A 361 -8.78 18.41 -23.55
N ILE A 362 -9.19 17.86 -22.42
CA ILE A 362 -10.51 18.13 -21.85
C ILE A 362 -10.47 18.02 -20.34
N ALA A 363 -11.20 18.90 -19.67
CA ALA A 363 -11.44 18.86 -18.24
C ALA A 363 -12.92 19.16 -17.99
N ASN A 364 -13.60 18.26 -17.29
CA ASN A 364 -15.01 18.44 -16.96
C ASN A 364 -15.17 19.09 -15.58
N SER A 365 -16.08 20.07 -15.50
CA SER A 365 -16.40 20.87 -14.33
C SER A 365 -17.91 20.94 -14.10
N THR A 366 -18.32 21.15 -12.84
CA THR A 366 -19.70 21.53 -12.52
C THR A 366 -20.12 22.83 -13.22
N ASP A 367 -19.15 23.69 -13.56
CA ASP A 367 -19.37 25.00 -14.18
C ASP A 367 -19.28 24.98 -15.71
N GLY A 368 -19.07 23.81 -16.31
CA GLY A 368 -19.03 23.61 -17.75
C GLY A 368 -17.88 22.74 -18.22
N LEU A 369 -17.70 22.68 -19.54
CA LEU A 369 -16.63 21.89 -20.14
C LEU A 369 -15.47 22.81 -20.51
N PHE A 370 -14.24 22.42 -20.22
CA PHE A 370 -13.05 23.10 -20.73
C PHE A 370 -12.28 22.19 -21.65
N TYR A 371 -11.77 22.74 -22.75
CA TYR A 371 -10.97 21.96 -23.70
C TYR A 371 -9.87 22.80 -24.35
N ILE A 372 -8.87 22.11 -24.87
CA ILE A 372 -7.77 22.68 -25.66
C ILE A 372 -7.86 22.08 -27.06
N ASN A 373 -7.74 22.88 -28.12
CA ASN A 373 -7.76 22.39 -29.50
C ASN A 373 -6.35 21.99 -30.00
N ALA A 374 -6.23 21.63 -31.29
CA ALA A 374 -4.94 21.25 -31.87
C ALA A 374 -3.93 22.41 -31.96
N ASP A 375 -4.42 23.65 -32.03
CA ASP A 375 -3.62 24.89 -32.06
C ASP A 375 -3.23 25.38 -30.64
N HIS A 376 -3.49 24.57 -29.61
CA HIS A 376 -3.28 24.87 -28.20
C HIS A 376 -4.16 26.00 -27.64
N GLU A 377 -5.20 26.43 -28.36
CA GLU A 377 -6.15 27.44 -27.89
C GLU A 377 -7.10 26.85 -26.85
N ILE A 378 -7.46 27.66 -25.86
CA ILE A 378 -8.24 27.22 -24.69
C ILE A 378 -9.68 27.68 -24.86
N PHE A 379 -10.63 26.78 -24.61
CA PHE A 379 -12.06 27.08 -24.73
C PHE A 379 -12.83 26.65 -23.49
N ARG A 380 -13.87 27.42 -23.17
CA ARG A 380 -14.96 27.03 -22.29
C ARG A 380 -16.19 26.72 -23.12
N GLY A 381 -16.56 25.44 -23.15
CA GLY A 381 -17.81 24.95 -23.74
C GLY A 381 -18.96 24.97 -22.74
N TYR A 382 -20.18 25.08 -23.27
CA TYR A 382 -21.41 25.05 -22.49
C TYR A 382 -22.23 23.81 -22.84
N THR A 383 -22.83 23.17 -21.84
CA THR A 383 -23.66 21.97 -22.02
C THR A 383 -25.02 22.28 -22.65
N ASN A 384 -25.43 23.54 -22.69
CA ASN A 384 -26.68 23.99 -23.31
C ASN A 384 -26.58 24.25 -24.83
N GLY A 385 -25.44 23.92 -25.45
CA GLY A 385 -25.21 24.12 -26.89
C GLY A 385 -24.84 25.54 -27.30
N SER A 386 -24.56 26.45 -26.34
CA SER A 386 -24.04 27.78 -26.66
C SER A 386 -22.64 27.70 -27.27
N THR A 387 -22.31 28.67 -28.13
CA THR A 387 -20.98 28.79 -28.73
C THR A 387 -19.89 28.82 -27.66
N PRO A 388 -18.82 28.00 -27.80
CA PRO A 388 -17.68 28.05 -26.90
C PRO A 388 -17.05 29.44 -26.85
N VAL A 389 -16.62 29.84 -25.66
CA VAL A 389 -15.84 31.07 -25.47
C VAL A 389 -14.37 30.71 -25.45
N GLN A 390 -13.59 31.29 -26.35
CA GLN A 390 -12.14 31.20 -26.31
C GLN A 390 -11.61 32.01 -25.13
N LEU A 391 -10.79 31.38 -24.29
CA LEU A 391 -10.07 32.02 -23.21
C LEU A 391 -8.69 32.47 -23.73
N PRO A 392 -8.10 33.55 -23.17
CA PRO A 392 -6.81 34.04 -23.64
C PRO A 392 -5.69 33.03 -23.41
N GLY A 393 -4.69 33.03 -24.28
CA GLY A 393 -3.46 32.22 -24.14
C GLY A 393 -3.57 30.79 -24.69
N ASN A 394 -2.48 30.04 -24.50
CA ASN A 394 -2.32 28.69 -25.05
C ASN A 394 -1.88 27.71 -23.96
N ALA A 395 -2.32 26.45 -24.09
CA ALA A 395 -2.05 25.39 -23.12
C ALA A 395 -1.77 24.03 -23.78
N LEU A 396 -1.05 23.18 -23.05
CA LEU A 396 -0.69 21.82 -23.43
C LEU A 396 -1.52 20.76 -22.68
N GLU A 397 -1.95 21.08 -21.46
CA GLU A 397 -2.81 20.24 -20.63
C GLU A 397 -3.80 21.12 -19.87
N ILE A 398 -4.94 20.54 -19.48
CA ILE A 398 -5.96 21.22 -18.70
C ILE A 398 -6.52 20.25 -17.66
N ALA A 399 -6.72 20.74 -16.44
CA ALA A 399 -7.32 19.97 -15.36
C ALA A 399 -8.17 20.89 -14.49
N GLN A 400 -9.12 20.31 -13.78
CA GLN A 400 -10.06 21.05 -12.95
C GLN A 400 -10.29 20.31 -11.64
N SER A 401 -10.54 21.10 -10.59
CA SER A 401 -11.06 20.62 -9.32
C SER A 401 -12.01 21.65 -8.71
N ASN A 402 -12.45 21.41 -7.48
CA ASN A 402 -13.20 22.39 -6.70
C ASN A 402 -12.42 23.69 -6.43
N ALA A 403 -11.09 23.68 -6.58
CA ALA A 403 -10.23 24.86 -6.46
C ALA A 403 -10.25 25.77 -7.70
N GLY A 404 -10.78 25.29 -8.82
CA GLY A 404 -10.85 26.03 -10.09
C GLY A 404 -10.23 25.28 -11.26
N VAL A 405 -10.01 26.02 -12.35
CA VAL A 405 -9.43 25.51 -13.60
C VAL A 405 -7.96 25.85 -13.67
N PHE A 406 -7.16 24.87 -14.05
CA PHE A 406 -5.72 24.99 -14.18
C PHE A 406 -5.29 24.52 -15.56
N ILE A 407 -4.20 25.10 -16.06
CA ILE A 407 -3.58 24.72 -17.32
C ILE A 407 -2.09 24.47 -17.11
N LEU A 408 -1.54 23.56 -17.92
CA LEU A 408 -0.12 23.57 -18.23
C LEU A 408 0.05 24.48 -19.45
N SER A 409 0.63 25.65 -19.25
CA SER A 409 0.80 26.62 -20.35
C SER A 409 1.86 26.17 -21.36
N THR A 410 1.98 26.89 -22.47
CA THR A 410 3.12 26.76 -23.40
C THR A 410 4.35 27.57 -22.96
N THR A 411 4.29 28.23 -21.81
CA THR A 411 5.40 29.04 -21.28
C THR A 411 6.40 28.14 -20.54
N PRO A 412 7.67 28.07 -20.94
CA PRO A 412 8.66 27.25 -20.26
C PRO A 412 8.91 27.72 -18.82
N ALA A 413 9.10 26.77 -17.91
CA ALA A 413 9.56 27.06 -16.56
C ALA A 413 11.10 27.04 -16.50
N THR A 414 11.69 27.81 -15.60
CA THR A 414 13.16 27.84 -15.39
C THR A 414 13.71 26.50 -14.88
N SER A 415 12.89 25.72 -14.19
CA SER A 415 13.21 24.37 -13.69
C SER A 415 13.08 23.26 -14.75
N GLY A 416 12.71 23.61 -16.00
CA GLY A 416 12.40 22.65 -17.07
C GLY A 416 10.92 22.28 -17.11
N GLY A 417 10.41 21.89 -18.30
CA GLY A 417 8.98 21.74 -18.54
C GLY A 417 8.28 23.08 -18.72
N ASN A 418 6.98 23.16 -18.42
CA ASN A 418 6.16 24.38 -18.59
C ASN A 418 5.46 24.82 -17.30
N LEU A 419 5.10 26.09 -17.23
CA LEU A 419 4.43 26.69 -16.08
C LEU A 419 2.97 26.23 -15.97
N ILE A 420 2.55 25.94 -14.73
CA ILE A 420 1.16 25.68 -14.40
C ILE A 420 0.50 27.00 -14.00
N LYS A 421 -0.64 27.30 -14.61
CA LYS A 421 -1.40 28.54 -14.36
C LYS A 421 -2.83 28.23 -13.92
N ARG A 422 -3.37 29.07 -13.04
CA ARG A 422 -4.75 29.01 -12.56
C ARG A 422 -5.59 30.11 -13.21
N TRP A 423 -6.84 29.80 -13.55
CA TRP A 423 -7.80 30.81 -14.00
C TRP A 423 -8.33 31.60 -12.81
N ASN A 424 -8.26 32.93 -12.86
CA ASN A 424 -8.80 33.80 -11.80
C ASN A 424 -10.15 34.47 -12.16
N GLY A 425 -10.74 34.14 -13.31
CA GLY A 425 -11.94 34.78 -13.84
C GLY A 425 -11.67 35.73 -15.01
N THR A 426 -10.45 36.28 -15.10
CA THR A 426 -10.08 37.25 -16.14
C THR A 426 -8.77 36.88 -16.85
N ASN A 427 -7.79 36.37 -16.11
CA ASN A 427 -6.45 36.05 -16.60
C ASN A 427 -5.94 34.73 -16.01
N TRP A 428 -4.92 34.17 -16.67
CA TRP A 428 -4.13 33.06 -16.14
C TRP A 428 -3.01 33.59 -15.24
N ILE A 429 -3.01 33.15 -13.99
CA ILE A 429 -1.98 33.50 -13.00
C ILE A 429 -1.08 32.30 -12.74
N ASP A 430 0.22 32.54 -12.63
CA ASP A 430 1.19 31.47 -12.36
C ASP A 430 0.96 30.90 -10.96
N GLU A 431 0.80 29.58 -10.87
CA GLU A 431 0.50 28.86 -9.63
C GLU A 431 1.76 28.21 -9.05
N THR A 432 2.69 27.76 -9.91
CA THR A 432 3.86 26.99 -9.51
C THR A 432 5.12 27.50 -10.20
N PHE A 433 6.26 27.43 -9.50
CA PHE A 433 7.60 27.70 -10.05
C PHE A 433 8.29 26.43 -10.56
N ILE A 434 7.75 25.26 -10.24
CA ILE A 434 8.21 23.98 -10.78
C ILE A 434 7.50 23.75 -12.11
N GLY A 435 8.26 23.50 -13.17
CA GLY A 435 7.70 23.17 -14.46
C GLY A 435 7.34 21.69 -14.55
N ALA A 436 6.31 21.43 -15.34
CA ALA A 436 5.75 20.11 -15.55
C ALA A 436 5.61 19.80 -17.04
N VAL A 437 5.49 18.52 -17.36
CA VAL A 437 5.05 18.02 -18.67
C VAL A 437 3.68 17.38 -18.60
N LYS A 438 3.24 16.98 -17.39
CA LYS A 438 1.89 16.52 -17.06
C LYS A 438 1.51 17.01 -15.68
N PHE A 439 0.22 17.22 -15.46
CA PHE A 439 -0.30 17.48 -14.13
C PHE A 439 -1.73 16.97 -13.99
N GLY A 440 -2.14 16.75 -12.75
CA GLY A 440 -3.50 16.44 -12.38
C GLY A 440 -3.89 17.21 -11.12
N MET A 441 -5.18 17.49 -10.99
CA MET A 441 -5.74 18.23 -9.85
C MET A 441 -6.55 17.28 -8.97
N GLY A 442 -6.21 17.25 -7.68
CA GLY A 442 -7.01 16.65 -6.63
C GLY A 442 -7.91 17.68 -5.95
N LYS A 443 -8.49 17.29 -4.81
CA LYS A 443 -9.33 18.17 -3.99
C LYS A 443 -8.51 19.26 -3.29
N ASP A 444 -9.12 20.43 -3.08
CA ASP A 444 -8.63 21.51 -2.20
C ASP A 444 -7.17 21.96 -2.53
N TYR A 445 -6.87 22.16 -3.82
CA TYR A 445 -5.55 22.57 -4.35
C TYR A 445 -4.45 21.49 -4.32
N ASN A 446 -4.77 20.26 -3.93
CA ASN A 446 -3.86 19.14 -4.13
C ASN A 446 -3.55 18.99 -5.62
N MET A 447 -2.27 18.82 -5.93
CA MET A 447 -1.79 18.72 -7.29
C MET A 447 -0.72 17.66 -7.36
N ALA A 448 -0.69 16.91 -8.45
CA ALA A 448 0.46 16.09 -8.76
C ALA A 448 0.96 16.41 -10.17
N ILE A 449 2.26 16.26 -10.37
CA ILE A 449 2.92 16.60 -11.62
C ILE A 449 3.89 15.50 -12.03
N ILE A 450 4.16 15.45 -13.32
CA ILE A 450 5.33 14.78 -13.88
C ILE A 450 6.23 15.87 -14.42
N ASP A 451 7.50 15.90 -14.02
CA ASP A 451 8.49 16.85 -14.52
C ASP A 451 9.08 16.43 -15.88
N ASN A 452 9.93 17.27 -16.46
CA ASN A 452 10.54 17.02 -17.77
C ASN A 452 11.50 15.81 -17.82
N THR A 453 11.89 15.26 -16.67
CA THR A 453 12.67 14.02 -16.57
C THR A 453 11.80 12.78 -16.40
N GLY A 454 10.49 12.97 -16.20
CA GLY A 454 9.52 11.89 -15.98
C GLY A 454 9.32 11.53 -14.51
N ASN A 455 9.86 12.32 -13.57
CA ASN A 455 9.67 12.08 -12.14
C ASN A 455 8.32 12.59 -11.68
N PHE A 456 7.68 11.84 -10.78
CA PHE A 456 6.43 12.25 -10.14
C PHE A 456 6.70 13.09 -8.89
N LYS A 457 5.94 14.18 -8.75
CA LYS A 457 5.94 15.03 -7.56
C LYS A 457 4.51 15.33 -7.16
N ILE A 458 4.26 15.46 -5.85
CA ILE A 458 2.93 15.75 -5.32
C ILE A 458 2.96 16.93 -4.34
N ARG A 459 1.94 17.77 -4.39
CA ARG A 459 1.66 18.88 -3.48
C ARG A 459 0.39 18.57 -2.72
N ARG A 460 0.49 18.43 -1.39
CA ARG A 460 -0.65 18.25 -0.48
C ARG A 460 -0.76 19.47 0.44
N ASN A 461 -1.88 20.19 0.41
CA ASN A 461 -2.18 21.33 1.30
C ASN A 461 -0.99 22.28 1.57
N GLY A 462 -0.61 23.09 0.57
CA GLY A 462 0.48 24.07 0.70
C GLY A 462 1.16 24.39 -0.64
N ASN A 463 2.31 25.05 -0.58
CA ASN A 463 3.08 25.48 -1.77
C ASN A 463 4.27 24.56 -2.11
N THR A 464 4.55 23.56 -1.28
CA THR A 464 5.71 22.67 -1.43
C THR A 464 5.34 21.38 -2.14
N TYR A 465 6.15 21.03 -3.14
CA TYR A 465 6.12 19.72 -3.78
C TYR A 465 7.05 18.78 -3.03
N PHE A 466 6.57 17.57 -2.82
CA PHE A 466 7.35 16.45 -2.31
C PHE A 466 7.81 15.61 -3.49
N ASP A 467 9.12 15.42 -3.59
CA ASP A 467 9.68 14.37 -4.42
C ASP A 467 9.25 13.03 -3.82
N THR A 468 8.78 12.13 -4.67
CA THR A 468 8.43 10.77 -4.24
C THR A 468 9.64 9.87 -4.40
N PRO A 469 9.81 8.85 -3.54
CA PRO A 469 10.91 7.90 -3.66
C PRO A 469 10.95 7.34 -5.08
N SER A 470 12.08 7.55 -5.76
CA SER A 470 12.25 7.18 -7.15
C SER A 470 12.24 5.65 -7.26
N GLN A 471 11.12 5.06 -7.66
CA GLN A 471 11.24 3.95 -8.59
C GLN A 471 11.87 4.53 -9.86
N ASN A 472 12.81 3.83 -10.48
CA ASN A 472 13.41 4.21 -11.77
C ASN A 472 12.38 4.10 -12.93
N ILE A 473 11.15 4.60 -12.71
CA ILE A 473 10.03 4.61 -13.61
C ILE A 473 9.91 6.03 -14.15
N VAL A 474 10.16 6.16 -15.44
CA VAL A 474 9.88 7.39 -16.17
C VAL A 474 8.40 7.41 -16.50
N PHE A 475 7.62 8.23 -15.80
CA PHE A 475 6.19 8.37 -16.03
C PHE A 475 5.90 9.24 -17.26
N LYS A 476 4.75 9.00 -17.88
CA LYS A 476 4.32 9.60 -19.16
C LYS A 476 2.90 10.17 -19.12
N GLU A 477 2.04 9.61 -18.27
CA GLU A 477 0.68 10.10 -18.08
C GLU A 477 0.30 10.03 -16.60
N LEU A 478 -0.59 10.92 -16.19
CA LEU A 478 -1.04 11.09 -14.82
C LEU A 478 -2.51 11.47 -14.84
N ALA A 479 -3.29 10.89 -13.94
CA ALA A 479 -4.65 11.33 -13.66
C ALA A 479 -4.94 11.26 -12.16
N ILE A 480 -5.80 12.18 -11.71
CA ILE A 480 -6.28 12.23 -10.34
C ILE A 480 -7.81 12.25 -10.39
N GLY A 481 -8.43 11.38 -9.61
CA GLY A 481 -9.85 11.42 -9.31
C GLY A 481 -10.03 11.55 -7.81
N HIS A 482 -11.24 11.90 -7.41
CA HIS A 482 -11.52 12.22 -6.01
C HIS A 482 -12.76 11.49 -5.52
N LEU A 483 -12.64 10.73 -4.44
CA LEU A 483 -13.76 10.05 -3.78
C LEU A 483 -13.64 10.25 -2.26
N ASN A 484 -14.73 10.68 -1.60
CA ASN A 484 -14.85 10.71 -0.14
C ASN A 484 -13.67 11.40 0.60
N ASN A 485 -13.18 12.54 0.09
CA ASN A 485 -12.02 13.26 0.63
C ASN A 485 -10.66 12.59 0.42
N VAL A 486 -10.58 11.59 -0.47
CA VAL A 486 -9.32 10.91 -0.83
C VAL A 486 -9.03 11.08 -2.33
N ASP A 487 -7.81 11.54 -2.63
CA ASP A 487 -7.32 11.62 -4.00
C ASP A 487 -6.81 10.24 -4.46
N ASN A 488 -7.42 9.75 -5.54
CA ASN A 488 -7.03 8.52 -6.22
C ASN A 488 -6.16 8.89 -7.42
N ILE A 489 -4.86 8.64 -7.30
CA ILE A 489 -3.87 9.07 -8.29
C ILE A 489 -3.36 7.84 -9.05
N PHE A 490 -3.41 7.90 -10.38
CA PHE A 490 -2.95 6.85 -11.26
C PHE A 490 -2.01 7.39 -12.32
N LEU A 491 -1.02 6.58 -12.69
CA LEU A 491 0.05 6.96 -13.60
C LEU A 491 0.31 5.87 -14.63
N LEU A 492 0.79 6.28 -15.79
CA LEU A 492 1.34 5.37 -16.79
C LEU A 492 2.83 5.62 -16.95
N GLY A 493 3.65 4.57 -16.89
CA GLY A 493 5.10 4.70 -16.99
C GLY A 493 5.83 3.41 -17.33
N GLY A 494 7.16 3.48 -17.30
CA GLY A 494 8.04 2.34 -17.56
C GLY A 494 8.20 2.02 -19.05
N ALA A 495 8.59 0.78 -19.36
CA ALA A 495 8.76 0.34 -20.74
C ALA A 495 7.41 0.05 -21.39
N ALA A 496 7.18 0.65 -22.56
CA ALA A 496 6.02 0.36 -23.39
C ALA A 496 6.06 -1.11 -23.88
N ASP A 497 4.89 -1.72 -24.03
CA ASP A 497 4.75 -3.00 -24.76
C ASP A 497 4.89 -2.81 -26.28
N ALA A 498 4.77 -3.91 -27.04
CA ALA A 498 4.85 -3.91 -28.49
C ALA A 498 3.81 -2.99 -29.16
N ASP A 499 2.69 -2.76 -28.49
CA ASP A 499 1.59 -1.91 -28.95
C ASP A 499 1.75 -0.46 -28.48
N GLY A 500 2.83 -0.14 -27.76
CA GLY A 500 3.12 1.20 -27.26
C GLY A 500 2.36 1.59 -25.98
N ASN A 501 1.83 0.62 -25.22
CA ASN A 501 1.16 0.86 -23.94
C ASN A 501 2.10 0.68 -22.75
N TYR A 502 2.03 1.61 -21.82
CA TYR A 502 2.82 1.67 -20.59
C TYR A 502 2.12 0.95 -19.43
N GLN A 503 2.88 0.58 -18.40
CA GLN A 503 2.33 -0.04 -17.19
C GLN A 503 1.50 0.98 -16.40
N LEU A 504 0.35 0.54 -15.89
CA LEU A 504 -0.53 1.33 -15.03
C LEU A 504 -0.12 1.17 -13.57
N PHE A 505 0.09 2.29 -12.91
CA PHE A 505 0.42 2.37 -11.51
C PHE A 505 -0.64 3.15 -10.74
N ARG A 506 -0.90 2.74 -9.49
CA ARG A 506 -1.67 3.52 -8.52
C ARG A 506 -0.71 4.08 -7.48
N TRP A 507 -0.81 5.38 -7.19
CA TRP A 507 -0.12 5.98 -6.05
C TRP A 507 -0.75 5.50 -4.74
N THR A 508 0.07 4.97 -3.84
CA THR A 508 -0.37 4.43 -2.55
C THR A 508 -0.38 5.48 -1.44
N GLY A 509 0.22 6.64 -1.68
CA GLY A 509 0.43 7.68 -0.68
C GLY A 509 1.92 7.95 -0.40
N TYR A 510 2.77 6.97 -0.70
CA TYR A 510 4.24 6.99 -0.55
C TYR A 510 4.98 6.31 -1.72
N ASP A 511 4.35 5.34 -2.40
CA ASP A 511 4.96 4.63 -3.54
C ASP A 511 3.91 4.28 -4.62
N PHE A 512 4.33 3.55 -5.65
CA PHE A 512 3.50 3.11 -6.77
C PHE A 512 3.24 1.61 -6.72
N TYR A 513 1.99 1.24 -7.01
CA TYR A 513 1.55 -0.15 -7.16
C TYR A 513 1.24 -0.44 -8.62
N ASP A 514 1.94 -1.41 -9.25
CA ASP A 514 1.60 -1.89 -10.59
C ASP A 514 0.26 -2.63 -10.54
N MET A 515 -0.71 -2.07 -11.26
CA MET A 515 -2.08 -2.56 -11.33
C MET A 515 -2.23 -3.84 -12.17
N GLY A 516 -1.15 -4.32 -12.80
CA GLY A 516 -1.17 -5.46 -13.72
C GLY A 516 -1.91 -5.16 -15.02
N TYR A 517 -2.06 -3.88 -15.35
CA TYR A 517 -2.74 -3.41 -16.55
C TYR A 517 -1.85 -2.42 -17.32
N ARG A 518 -2.15 -2.21 -18.60
CA ARG A 518 -1.36 -1.33 -19.47
C ARG A 518 -2.23 -0.34 -20.22
N GLY A 519 -1.71 0.86 -20.46
CA GLY A 519 -2.44 1.95 -21.10
C GLY A 519 -1.55 2.92 -21.85
N TYR A 520 -2.15 3.72 -22.71
CA TYR A 520 -1.53 4.88 -23.33
C TYR A 520 -2.01 6.19 -22.68
N LYS A 521 -3.29 6.24 -22.28
CA LYS A 521 -3.88 7.33 -21.48
C LYS A 521 -4.57 6.77 -20.25
N VAL A 522 -4.58 7.54 -19.18
CA VAL A 522 -5.29 7.24 -17.94
C VAL A 522 -6.17 8.43 -17.54
N GLY A 523 -7.33 8.13 -16.97
CA GLY A 523 -8.24 9.08 -16.35
C GLY A 523 -8.88 8.41 -15.15
N VAL A 524 -9.49 9.18 -14.26
CA VAL A 524 -10.10 8.65 -13.02
C VAL A 524 -11.45 9.31 -12.84
N ASP A 525 -12.51 8.53 -12.65
CA ASP A 525 -13.84 9.10 -12.47
C ASP A 525 -14.06 9.68 -11.07
N GLY A 526 -15.22 10.34 -10.85
CA GLY A 526 -15.56 10.96 -9.58
C GLY A 526 -15.86 9.98 -8.44
N ILE A 527 -15.74 8.68 -8.68
CA ILE A 527 -15.75 7.65 -7.63
C ILE A 527 -14.40 6.92 -7.52
N GLY A 528 -13.35 7.44 -8.15
CA GLY A 528 -11.99 6.93 -7.98
C GLY A 528 -11.63 5.73 -8.84
N HIS A 529 -12.49 5.30 -9.76
CA HIS A 529 -12.16 4.21 -10.68
C HIS A 529 -11.24 4.70 -11.81
N PRO A 530 -10.13 3.99 -12.09
CA PRO A 530 -9.30 4.30 -13.24
C PRO A 530 -9.95 3.81 -14.52
N TRP A 531 -9.81 4.65 -15.53
CA TRP A 531 -10.11 4.40 -16.92
C TRP A 531 -8.80 4.43 -17.70
N VAL A 532 -8.67 3.59 -18.70
CA VAL A 532 -7.46 3.47 -19.51
C VAL A 532 -7.82 3.39 -20.98
N ALA A 533 -7.24 4.26 -21.80
CA ALA A 533 -7.27 4.09 -23.24
C ALA A 533 -5.95 3.49 -23.71
N LYS A 534 -6.04 2.50 -24.58
CA LYS A 534 -4.92 1.89 -25.29
C LYS A 534 -4.51 2.75 -26.49
N LYS A 535 -3.30 2.53 -27.01
CA LYS A 535 -2.80 3.27 -28.18
C LYS A 535 -3.64 3.05 -29.46
N ASN A 536 -4.29 1.89 -29.58
CA ASN A 536 -5.25 1.60 -30.65
C ASN A 536 -6.62 2.26 -30.45
N GLY A 537 -6.77 3.05 -29.38
CA GLY A 537 -7.98 3.78 -29.05
C GLY A 537 -8.99 3.06 -28.17
N ALA A 538 -8.84 1.74 -27.94
CA ALA A 538 -9.78 1.00 -27.11
C ALA A 538 -9.77 1.52 -25.67
N ILE A 539 -10.95 1.80 -25.13
CA ILE A 539 -11.13 2.33 -23.77
C ILE A 539 -11.60 1.22 -22.85
N TYR A 540 -10.98 1.14 -21.68
CA TYR A 540 -11.30 0.20 -20.63
C TYR A 540 -11.59 0.92 -19.33
N ARG A 541 -12.58 0.42 -18.58
CA ARG A 541 -12.88 0.85 -17.23
C ARG A 541 -12.56 -0.25 -16.23
N ASN A 542 -12.00 0.13 -15.10
CA ASN A 542 -11.90 -0.75 -13.95
C ASN A 542 -13.17 -0.67 -13.08
N LEU A 543 -13.86 -1.80 -12.88
CA LEU A 543 -15.12 -1.85 -12.13
C LEU A 543 -14.98 -2.27 -10.67
N SER A 544 -13.78 -2.56 -10.19
CA SER A 544 -13.61 -3.25 -8.90
C SER A 544 -12.77 -2.47 -7.90
N LEU A 545 -12.69 -1.15 -8.06
CA LEU A 545 -11.79 -0.28 -7.30
C LEU A 545 -12.48 0.68 -6.35
#